data_AF-A0AAV4Y277-F1
#
_entry.id   AF-A0AAV4Y277-F1
#
_cell.length_a   1.000
_cell.length_b   1.000
_cell.length_c   1.000
_cell.angle_alpha   90.00
_cell.angle_beta   90.00
_cell.angle_gamma   90.00
#
_symmetry.space_group_name_H-M   'P 1'
#
loop_
_entity.id
_entity.type
_entity.pdbx_description
1 polymer ?
#
loop_
_entity_poly.entity_id
_entity_poly.type
_entity_poly.pdbx_seq_one_letter_code
_entity_poly.pdbx_strand_id
1 'polypeptide(L)'
;MVSKSTRNLYHIISFWIWFITIQKKRDRLLNIHNYHYQIGFQKAEAELHDTPDRRAQGLRQIRELAKNDKHTKNIEFDDDFLLQYLRVRKYNVARAFSQLKALVALKKRYPLMFTHFNYDKTVKTISDKFITMLPWRCQDGCAILLVELDNWIPEEFPVEEIKRAVLVYLLQSLRYPMTQINGFKAILDLKSNPLRHLKHCTPNNIYLIYHGSQVSGEFFSHI
;
A
#
# COMPACT_ATOMS: atom_id res chain seq x y z
N MET A 1 11.13 3.67 55.70
CA MET A 1 12.13 3.27 54.69
C MET A 1 11.71 1.94 54.08
N VAL A 2 11.34 1.89 52.80
CA VAL A 2 11.01 0.62 52.10
C VAL A 2 12.31 -0.18 51.91
N SER A 3 12.33 -1.45 52.35
CA SER A 3 13.53 -2.29 52.34
C SER A 3 14.04 -2.56 50.92
N LYS A 4 15.36 -2.78 50.74
CA LYS A 4 15.94 -3.14 49.43
C LYS A 4 15.26 -4.37 48.80
N SER A 5 14.82 -5.33 49.63
CA SER A 5 14.10 -6.53 49.21
C SER A 5 12.73 -6.21 48.59
N THR A 6 11.97 -5.30 49.18
CA THR A 6 10.65 -4.91 48.67
C THR A 6 10.75 -4.15 47.35
N ARG A 7 11.72 -3.23 47.19
CA ARG A 7 11.98 -2.58 45.88
C ARG A 7 12.32 -3.58 44.78
N ASN A 8 13.11 -4.62 45.09
CA ASN A 8 13.50 -5.63 44.11
C ASN A 8 12.29 -6.44 43.63
N LEU A 9 11.37 -6.78 44.56
CA LEU A 9 10.13 -7.46 44.25
C LEU A 9 9.20 -6.61 43.34
N TYR A 10 9.09 -5.30 43.58
CA TYR A 10 8.31 -4.39 42.73
C TYR A 10 8.86 -4.29 41.30
N HIS A 11 10.17 -4.27 41.12
CA HIS A 11 10.78 -4.25 39.79
C HIS A 11 10.54 -5.56 39.04
N ILE A 12 10.65 -6.70 39.72
CA ILE A 12 10.36 -8.02 39.15
C ILE A 12 8.89 -8.10 38.72
N ILE A 13 7.95 -7.74 39.60
CA ILE A 13 6.51 -7.77 39.29
C ILE A 13 6.16 -6.83 38.12
N SER A 14 6.71 -5.61 38.13
CA SER A 14 6.47 -4.64 37.05
C SER A 14 7.01 -5.14 35.70
N PHE A 15 8.18 -5.78 35.69
CA PHE A 15 8.74 -6.40 34.49
C PHE A 15 7.86 -7.55 33.99
N TRP A 16 7.37 -8.42 34.88
CA TRP A 16 6.48 -9.52 34.51
C TRP A 16 5.14 -9.03 33.95
N ILE A 17 4.54 -8.00 34.54
CA ILE A 17 3.30 -7.38 34.03
C ILE A 17 3.53 -6.78 32.64
N TRP A 18 4.63 -6.06 32.44
CA TRP A 18 5.01 -5.49 31.15
C TRP A 18 5.23 -6.58 30.10
N PHE A 19 5.98 -7.64 30.45
CA PHE A 19 6.25 -8.77 29.56
C PHE A 19 4.95 -9.48 29.15
N ILE A 20 4.05 -9.80 30.09
CA ILE A 20 2.74 -10.41 29.81
C ILE A 20 1.90 -9.48 28.92
N THR A 21 1.95 -8.17 29.13
CA THR A 21 1.22 -7.19 28.31
C THR A 21 1.72 -7.19 26.87
N ILE A 22 3.04 -7.25 26.66
CA ILE A 22 3.64 -7.36 25.33
C ILE A 22 3.25 -8.66 24.65
N GLN A 23 3.33 -9.79 25.36
CA GLN A 23 2.95 -11.10 24.82
C GLN A 23 1.47 -11.10 24.39
N LYS A 24 0.55 -10.64 25.25
CA LYS A 24 -0.87 -10.51 24.91
C LYS A 24 -1.11 -9.59 23.71
N LYS A 25 -0.38 -8.47 23.60
CA LYS A 25 -0.49 -7.56 22.46
C LYS A 25 0.00 -8.24 21.18
N ARG A 26 1.12 -8.95 21.22
CA ARG A 26 1.65 -9.73 20.09
C ARG A 26 0.68 -10.82 19.64
N ASP A 27 0.18 -11.62 20.58
CA ASP A 27 -0.71 -12.75 20.26
C ASP A 27 -2.05 -12.25 19.69
N ARG A 28 -2.58 -11.14 20.21
CA ARG A 28 -3.73 -10.46 19.61
C ARG A 28 -3.46 -10.01 18.17
N LEU A 29 -2.29 -9.44 17.90
CA LEU A 29 -1.90 -9.02 16.55
C LEU A 29 -1.74 -10.21 15.59
N LEU A 30 -1.15 -11.32 16.04
CA LEU A 30 -1.03 -12.56 15.26
C LEU A 30 -2.41 -13.16 14.94
N ASN A 31 -3.34 -13.16 15.89
CA ASN A 31 -4.70 -13.64 15.66
C ASN A 31 -5.44 -12.80 14.62
N ILE A 32 -5.33 -11.46 14.70
CA ILE A 32 -5.92 -10.56 13.69
C ILE A 32 -5.28 -10.78 12.31
N HIS A 33 -3.97 -10.98 12.26
CA HIS A 33 -3.25 -11.26 11.02
C HIS A 33 -3.74 -12.56 10.37
N ASN A 34 -3.82 -13.65 11.14
CA ASN A 34 -4.27 -14.96 10.67
C ASN A 34 -5.74 -14.93 10.23
N TYR A 35 -6.61 -14.24 10.98
CA TYR A 35 -8.01 -14.05 10.63
C TYR A 35 -8.18 -13.35 9.27
N HIS A 36 -7.47 -12.23 9.07
CA HIS A 36 -7.50 -11.55 7.78
C HIS A 36 -6.97 -12.45 6.67
N TYR A 37 -5.87 -13.18 6.90
CA TYR A 37 -5.30 -14.08 5.91
C TYR A 37 -6.32 -15.13 5.45
N GLN A 38 -7.02 -15.78 6.38
CA GLN A 38 -8.05 -16.79 6.07
C GLN A 38 -9.21 -16.22 5.24
N ILE A 39 -9.75 -15.06 5.63
CA ILE A 39 -10.82 -14.40 4.87
C ILE A 39 -10.33 -13.95 3.51
N GLY A 40 -9.07 -13.54 3.40
CA GLY A 40 -8.44 -13.14 2.16
C GLY A 40 -8.48 -14.21 1.08
N PHE A 41 -8.14 -15.46 1.42
CA PHE A 41 -8.16 -16.56 0.44
C PHE A 41 -9.58 -16.87 -0.04
N GLN A 42 -10.53 -16.95 0.89
CA GLN A 42 -11.93 -17.20 0.54
C GLN A 42 -12.47 -16.11 -0.37
N LYS A 43 -12.17 -14.84 -0.05
CA LYS A 43 -12.54 -13.69 -0.87
C LYS A 43 -11.86 -13.69 -2.23
N ALA A 44 -10.56 -14.02 -2.28
CA ALA A 44 -9.82 -14.08 -3.54
C ALA A 44 -10.43 -15.09 -4.51
N GLU A 45 -10.82 -16.26 -4.03
CA GLU A 45 -11.51 -17.27 -4.85
C GLU A 45 -12.93 -16.83 -5.22
N ALA A 46 -13.74 -16.39 -4.24
CA ALA A 46 -15.14 -16.06 -4.46
C ALA A 46 -15.35 -14.82 -5.35
N GLU A 47 -14.59 -13.75 -5.14
CA GLU A 47 -14.80 -12.46 -5.80
C GLU A 47 -13.90 -12.23 -7.02
N LEU A 48 -12.69 -12.79 -7.00
CA LEU A 48 -11.67 -12.60 -8.04
C LEU A 48 -11.43 -13.85 -8.89
N HIS A 49 -11.97 -15.00 -8.47
CA HIS A 49 -11.69 -16.31 -9.07
C HIS A 49 -10.19 -16.67 -9.02
N ASP A 50 -9.52 -16.29 -7.94
CA ASP A 50 -8.08 -16.46 -7.77
C ASP A 50 -7.70 -17.88 -7.34
N THR A 51 -7.71 -18.82 -8.30
CA THR A 51 -7.31 -20.22 -8.10
C THR A 51 -5.89 -20.50 -8.63
N PRO A 52 -5.21 -21.57 -8.16
CA PRO A 52 -3.89 -21.96 -8.68
C PRO A 52 -3.86 -22.11 -10.21
N ASP A 53 -4.91 -22.70 -10.80
CA ASP A 53 -5.00 -22.88 -12.26
C ASP A 53 -5.14 -21.55 -13.00
N ARG A 54 -5.98 -20.64 -12.51
CA ARG A 54 -6.16 -19.31 -13.13
C ARG A 54 -4.92 -18.44 -12.96
N ARG A 55 -4.19 -18.55 -11.85
CA ARG A 55 -2.86 -17.94 -11.66
C ARG A 55 -1.90 -18.42 -12.75
N ALA A 56 -1.73 -19.73 -12.89
CA ALA A 56 -0.80 -20.32 -13.85
C ALA A 56 -1.18 -19.94 -15.29
N GLN A 57 -2.46 -20.04 -15.65
CA GLN A 57 -2.94 -19.68 -16.99
C GLN A 57 -2.78 -18.17 -17.27
N GLY A 58 -3.24 -17.32 -16.35
CA GLY A 58 -3.19 -15.86 -16.49
C GLY A 58 -1.75 -15.35 -16.62
N LEU A 59 -0.82 -15.89 -15.82
CA LEU A 59 0.60 -15.55 -15.89
C LEU A 59 1.22 -15.94 -17.24
N ARG A 60 0.92 -17.13 -17.76
CA ARG A 60 1.38 -17.53 -19.11
C ARG A 60 0.86 -16.57 -20.18
N GLN A 61 -0.44 -16.29 -20.17
CA GLN A 61 -1.07 -15.46 -21.21
C GLN A 61 -0.62 -14.00 -21.16
N ILE A 62 -0.55 -13.38 -19.97
CA ILE A 62 -0.12 -11.97 -19.87
C ILE A 62 1.35 -11.79 -20.24
N ARG A 63 2.21 -12.78 -19.97
CA ARG A 63 3.62 -12.77 -20.43
C ARG A 63 3.74 -12.88 -21.93
N GLU A 64 2.94 -13.74 -22.56
CA GLU A 64 2.91 -13.86 -24.01
C GLU A 64 2.51 -12.53 -24.66
N LEU A 65 1.45 -11.89 -24.16
CA LEU A 65 1.06 -10.55 -24.60
C LEU A 65 2.19 -9.53 -24.40
N ALA A 66 2.85 -9.56 -23.24
CA ALA A 66 3.93 -8.63 -22.92
C ALA A 66 5.15 -8.80 -23.85
N LYS A 67 5.51 -10.04 -24.19
CA LYS A 67 6.61 -10.35 -25.12
C LYS A 67 6.31 -9.91 -26.56
N ASN A 68 5.04 -9.95 -26.96
CA ASN A 68 4.61 -9.61 -28.32
C ASN A 68 4.31 -8.12 -28.52
N ASP A 69 4.26 -7.30 -27.46
CA ASP A 69 3.98 -5.86 -27.55
C ASP A 69 5.25 -5.01 -27.62
N LYS A 70 5.24 -4.04 -28.53
CA LYS A 70 6.39 -3.15 -28.80
C LYS A 70 6.89 -2.33 -27.60
N HIS A 71 6.04 -2.06 -26.61
CA HIS A 71 6.39 -1.23 -25.45
C HIS A 71 6.82 -2.07 -24.23
N THR A 72 6.41 -3.34 -24.16
CA THR A 72 6.68 -4.22 -23.01
C THR A 72 7.65 -5.35 -23.31
N LYS A 73 7.94 -5.65 -24.58
CA LYS A 73 8.76 -6.81 -25.00
C LYS A 73 10.17 -6.89 -24.40
N ASN A 74 10.73 -5.75 -24.01
CA ASN A 74 12.08 -5.65 -23.43
C ASN A 74 12.04 -5.44 -21.90
N ILE A 75 10.89 -5.64 -21.26
CA ILE A 75 10.72 -5.49 -19.82
C ILE A 75 10.43 -6.86 -19.23
N GLU A 76 11.25 -7.25 -18.25
CA GLU A 76 10.99 -8.44 -17.45
C GLU A 76 10.08 -8.08 -16.27
N PHE A 77 9.09 -8.95 -16.01
CA PHE A 77 8.11 -8.76 -14.96
C PHE A 77 8.03 -10.00 -14.08
N ASP A 78 8.15 -9.80 -12.78
CA ASP A 78 7.99 -10.86 -11.78
C ASP A 78 6.53 -11.34 -11.70
N ASP A 79 6.35 -12.60 -11.29
CA ASP A 79 5.02 -13.23 -11.11
C ASP A 79 4.14 -12.41 -10.18
N ASP A 80 4.66 -12.05 -9.00
CA ASP A 80 3.92 -11.27 -8.00
C ASP A 80 3.48 -9.90 -8.54
N PHE A 81 4.31 -9.31 -9.41
CA PHE A 81 3.99 -8.05 -10.07
C PHE A 81 2.91 -8.22 -11.13
N LEU A 82 2.91 -9.30 -11.92
CA LEU A 82 1.87 -9.57 -12.91
C LEU A 82 0.55 -10.01 -12.25
N LEU A 83 0.62 -10.77 -11.16
CA LEU A 83 -0.54 -11.25 -10.41
C LEU A 83 -1.41 -10.13 -9.89
N GLN A 84 -0.84 -8.98 -9.50
CA GLN A 84 -1.64 -7.84 -9.02
C GLN A 84 -2.61 -7.32 -10.12
N TYR A 85 -2.19 -7.30 -11.39
CA TYR A 85 -3.02 -6.87 -12.51
C TYR A 85 -4.07 -7.92 -12.87
N LEU A 86 -3.70 -9.20 -12.78
CA LEU A 86 -4.63 -10.29 -13.00
C LEU A 86 -5.73 -10.29 -11.93
N ARG A 87 -5.36 -10.15 -10.65
CA ARG A 87 -6.30 -10.09 -9.52
C ARG A 87 -7.28 -8.94 -9.65
N VAL A 88 -6.79 -7.72 -9.86
CA VAL A 88 -7.67 -6.54 -9.93
C VAL A 88 -8.60 -6.56 -11.13
N ARG A 89 -8.25 -7.30 -12.19
CA ARG A 89 -9.11 -7.52 -13.36
C ARG A 89 -9.81 -8.86 -13.37
N LYS A 90 -9.88 -9.57 -12.23
CA LYS A 90 -10.58 -10.85 -12.07
C LYS A 90 -10.18 -11.86 -13.15
N TYR A 91 -8.89 -11.91 -13.44
CA TYR A 91 -8.27 -12.74 -14.48
C TYR A 91 -8.76 -12.47 -15.91
N ASN A 92 -9.32 -11.29 -16.18
CA ASN A 92 -9.46 -10.79 -17.54
C ASN A 92 -8.09 -10.32 -18.05
N VAL A 93 -7.39 -11.22 -18.74
CA VAL A 93 -6.00 -11.00 -19.18
C VAL A 93 -5.86 -9.79 -20.11
N ALA A 94 -6.82 -9.57 -21.02
CA ALA A 94 -6.77 -8.43 -21.93
C ALA A 94 -6.86 -7.08 -21.18
N ARG A 95 -7.76 -6.98 -20.20
CA ARG A 95 -7.87 -5.79 -19.33
C ARG A 95 -6.66 -5.63 -18.42
N ALA A 96 -6.15 -6.73 -17.84
CA ALA A 96 -4.94 -6.71 -17.03
C ALA A 96 -3.73 -6.20 -17.83
N PHE A 97 -3.57 -6.69 -19.06
CA PHE A 97 -2.50 -6.26 -19.95
C PHE A 97 -2.64 -4.80 -20.40
N SER A 98 -3.86 -4.35 -20.69
CA SER A 98 -4.13 -2.93 -20.98
C SER A 98 -3.68 -2.02 -19.83
N GLN A 99 -3.95 -2.41 -18.59
CA GLN A 99 -3.54 -1.67 -17.40
C GLN A 99 -2.02 -1.70 -17.18
N LEU A 100 -1.36 -2.84 -17.41
CA LEU A 100 0.10 -2.96 -17.40
C LEU A 100 0.74 -1.99 -18.42
N LYS A 101 0.20 -1.93 -19.64
CA LYS A 101 0.66 -0.98 -20.66
C LYS A 101 0.45 0.48 -20.24
N ALA A 102 -0.67 0.78 -19.58
CA ALA A 102 -0.92 2.11 -19.03
C ALA A 102 0.13 2.50 -17.98
N LEU A 103 0.58 1.58 -17.12
CA LEU A 103 1.71 1.84 -16.21
C LEU A 103 2.99 2.14 -16.98
N VAL A 104 3.35 1.31 -17.96
CA VAL A 104 4.58 1.49 -18.73
C VAL A 104 4.57 2.85 -19.46
N ALA A 105 3.42 3.25 -20.02
CA ALA A 105 3.23 4.55 -20.63
C ALA A 105 3.34 5.69 -19.60
N LEU A 106 2.73 5.54 -18.43
CA LEU A 106 2.80 6.53 -17.35
C LEU A 106 4.25 6.72 -16.84
N LYS A 107 4.98 5.62 -16.64
CA LYS A 107 6.40 5.64 -16.26
C LYS A 107 7.26 6.33 -17.30
N LYS A 108 7.01 6.11 -18.59
CA LYS A 108 7.70 6.79 -19.68
C LYS A 108 7.37 8.28 -19.75
N ARG A 109 6.12 8.66 -19.48
CA ARG A 109 5.66 10.06 -19.52
C ARG A 109 6.12 10.88 -18.33
N TYR A 110 6.25 10.27 -17.16
CA TYR A 110 6.63 10.95 -15.91
C TYR A 110 7.84 10.30 -15.24
N PRO A 111 9.01 10.21 -15.91
CA PRO A 111 10.15 9.43 -15.41
C PRO A 111 10.61 9.88 -14.02
N LEU A 112 10.62 11.19 -13.76
CA LEU A 112 11.01 11.78 -12.48
C LEU A 112 10.16 11.33 -11.28
N MET A 113 8.94 10.83 -11.50
CA MET A 113 8.09 10.27 -10.44
C MET A 113 8.51 8.84 -10.08
N PHE A 114 9.09 8.11 -11.03
CA PHE A 114 9.47 6.70 -10.90
C PHE A 114 10.98 6.49 -10.73
N THR A 115 11.75 7.58 -10.58
CA THR A 115 13.20 7.58 -10.39
C THR A 115 13.60 8.49 -9.23
N HIS A 116 14.85 8.39 -8.79
CA HIS A 116 15.43 9.21 -7.72
C HIS A 116 14.68 9.12 -6.38
N PHE A 117 14.19 7.93 -6.02
CA PHE A 117 13.61 7.70 -4.70
C PHE A 117 14.66 7.94 -3.62
N ASN A 118 14.33 8.80 -2.66
CA ASN A 118 15.13 9.04 -1.47
C ASN A 118 14.42 8.41 -0.27
N TYR A 119 15.01 7.34 0.26
CA TYR A 119 14.45 6.59 1.37
C TYR A 119 14.39 7.43 2.65
N ASP A 120 15.41 8.22 2.95
CA ASP A 120 15.44 9.08 4.15
C ASP A 120 14.30 10.10 4.12
N LYS A 121 14.06 10.72 2.95
CA LYS A 121 12.92 11.61 2.72
C LYS A 121 11.58 10.89 2.89
N THR A 122 11.48 9.65 2.39
CA THR A 122 10.25 8.85 2.54
C THR A 122 10.01 8.47 4.01
N VAL A 123 11.05 8.04 4.72
CA VAL A 123 10.99 7.71 6.16
C VAL A 123 10.64 8.95 6.98
N LYS A 124 11.17 10.13 6.63
CA LYS A 124 10.81 11.40 7.28
C LYS A 124 9.29 11.64 7.24
N THR A 125 8.59 11.27 6.17
CA THR A 125 7.12 11.41 6.11
C THR A 125 6.38 10.61 7.19
N ILE A 126 6.97 9.48 7.64
CA ILE A 126 6.45 8.69 8.77
C ILE A 126 6.77 9.37 10.09
N SER A 127 8.03 9.80 10.27
CA SER A 127 8.50 10.46 11.48
C SER A 127 7.71 11.73 11.78
N ASP A 128 7.40 12.51 10.74
CA ASP A 128 6.62 13.74 10.82
C ASP A 128 5.11 13.49 10.87
N LYS A 129 4.67 12.22 10.83
CA LYS A 129 3.26 11.79 10.81
C LYS A 129 2.47 12.47 9.70
N PHE A 130 3.09 12.67 8.54
CA PHE A 130 2.39 13.22 7.39
C PHE A 130 1.71 12.10 6.60
N ILE A 131 2.46 11.04 6.23
CA ILE A 131 1.93 9.88 5.52
C ILE A 131 2.27 8.62 6.31
N THR A 132 1.24 7.88 6.70
CA THR A 132 1.42 6.66 7.50
C THR A 132 0.61 5.51 6.91
N MET A 133 1.29 4.42 6.55
CA MET A 133 0.63 3.13 6.40
C MET A 133 0.34 2.58 7.79
N LEU A 134 -0.94 2.49 8.17
CA LEU A 134 -1.27 1.97 9.49
C LEU A 134 -0.93 0.47 9.58
N PRO A 135 -0.46 -0.01 10.74
CA PRO A 135 -0.15 -1.42 10.95
C PRO A 135 -1.41 -2.30 11.00
N TRP A 136 -2.59 -1.68 11.11
CA TRP A 136 -3.89 -2.35 11.13
C TRP A 136 -4.57 -2.28 9.77
N ARG A 137 -5.39 -3.28 9.51
CA ARG A 137 -6.27 -3.34 8.34
C ARG A 137 -7.70 -3.04 8.76
N CYS A 138 -8.50 -2.59 7.81
CA CYS A 138 -9.95 -2.51 7.99
C CYS A 138 -10.54 -3.91 8.22
N GLN A 139 -11.78 -3.97 8.72
CA GLN A 139 -12.50 -5.22 8.95
C GLN A 139 -12.66 -6.06 7.67
N ASP A 140 -12.72 -5.42 6.51
CA ASP A 140 -12.74 -6.05 5.19
C ASP A 140 -11.34 -6.34 4.60
N GLY A 141 -10.29 -6.19 5.40
CA GLY A 141 -8.91 -6.54 5.04
C GLY A 141 -8.13 -5.48 4.27
N CYS A 142 -8.74 -4.34 3.93
CA CYS A 142 -8.05 -3.24 3.23
C CYS A 142 -6.88 -2.70 4.06
N ALA A 143 -5.77 -2.36 3.39
CA ALA A 143 -4.70 -1.59 4.01
C ALA A 143 -5.15 -0.13 4.20
N ILE A 144 -4.69 0.54 5.26
CA ILE A 144 -5.10 1.91 5.56
C ILE A 144 -3.92 2.86 5.35
N LEU A 145 -4.11 3.85 4.48
CA LEU A 145 -3.19 4.97 4.29
C LEU A 145 -3.77 6.20 5.02
N LEU A 146 -3.12 6.65 6.08
CA LEU A 146 -3.47 7.88 6.78
C LEU A 146 -2.61 9.02 6.22
N VAL A 147 -3.25 10.13 5.84
CA VAL A 147 -2.60 11.36 5.39
C VAL A 147 -3.09 12.50 6.25
N GLU A 148 -2.19 13.08 7.05
CA GLU A 148 -2.47 14.23 7.93
C GLU A 148 -1.89 15.49 7.27
N LEU A 149 -2.68 16.15 6.41
CA LEU A 149 -2.14 17.22 5.55
C LEU A 149 -1.63 18.43 6.34
N ASP A 150 -2.14 18.67 7.55
CA ASP A 150 -1.70 19.77 8.40
C ASP A 150 -0.21 19.68 8.77
N ASN A 151 0.32 18.45 8.89
CA ASN A 151 1.72 18.16 9.20
C ASN A 151 2.65 18.36 7.98
N TRP A 152 2.09 18.56 6.78
CA TRP A 152 2.88 18.76 5.58
C TRP A 152 3.33 20.20 5.42
N ILE A 153 4.65 20.42 5.46
CA ILE A 153 5.31 21.71 5.18
C ILE A 153 5.86 21.66 3.74
N PRO A 154 5.23 22.33 2.74
CA PRO A 154 5.64 22.26 1.34
C PRO A 154 7.08 22.74 1.06
N GLU A 155 7.59 23.65 1.87
CA GLU A 155 8.93 24.22 1.77
C GLU A 155 10.01 23.19 2.13
N GLU A 156 9.75 22.30 3.10
CA GLU A 156 10.65 21.22 3.48
C GLU A 156 10.46 19.97 2.60
N PHE A 157 9.21 19.71 2.21
CA PHE A 157 8.83 18.50 1.49
C PHE A 157 7.97 18.85 0.26
N PRO A 158 8.59 19.12 -0.90
CA PRO A 158 7.85 19.54 -2.09
C PRO A 158 6.84 18.48 -2.57
N VAL A 159 5.77 18.92 -3.23
CA VAL A 159 4.70 18.04 -3.75
C VAL A 159 5.20 16.90 -4.64
N GLU A 160 6.31 17.08 -5.35
CA GLU A 160 6.92 16.01 -6.15
C GLU A 160 7.49 14.87 -5.29
N GLU A 161 8.03 15.18 -4.10
CA GLU A 161 8.49 14.16 -3.15
C GLU A 161 7.31 13.40 -2.52
N ILE A 162 6.16 14.07 -2.34
CA ILE A 162 4.92 13.44 -1.88
C ILE A 162 4.44 12.39 -2.86
N LYS A 163 4.39 12.75 -4.16
CA LYS A 163 3.98 11.81 -5.21
C LYS A 163 4.87 10.57 -5.20
N ARG A 164 6.18 10.74 -5.07
CA ARG A 164 7.14 9.63 -4.97
C ARG A 164 6.93 8.80 -3.70
N ALA A 165 6.76 9.44 -2.55
CA ALA A 165 6.53 8.76 -1.28
C ALA A 165 5.23 7.93 -1.33
N VAL A 166 4.12 8.51 -1.80
CA VAL A 166 2.85 7.80 -2.00
C VAL A 166 3.03 6.62 -2.96
N LEU A 167 3.74 6.80 -4.07
CA LEU A 167 4.03 5.72 -5.01
C LEU A 167 4.81 4.58 -4.33
N VAL A 168 5.84 4.89 -3.53
CA VAL A 168 6.62 3.90 -2.77
C VAL A 168 5.71 3.16 -1.78
N TYR A 169 4.87 3.86 -1.02
CA TYR A 169 3.93 3.22 -0.09
C TYR A 169 2.97 2.27 -0.79
N LEU A 170 2.38 2.70 -1.91
CA LEU A 170 1.44 1.89 -2.67
C LEU A 170 2.12 0.65 -3.25
N LEU A 171 3.26 0.83 -3.94
CA LEU A 171 4.02 -0.28 -4.54
C LEU A 171 4.51 -1.28 -3.48
N GLN A 172 5.04 -0.78 -2.36
CA GLN A 172 5.51 -1.65 -1.27
C GLN A 172 4.35 -2.40 -0.63
N SER A 173 3.20 -1.76 -0.44
CA SER A 173 2.02 -2.38 0.15
C SER A 173 1.39 -3.43 -0.78
N LEU A 174 1.46 -3.23 -2.10
CA LEU A 174 1.01 -4.18 -3.12
C LEU A 174 1.87 -5.45 -3.17
N ARG A 175 3.06 -5.48 -2.56
CA ARG A 175 3.82 -6.74 -2.40
C ARG A 175 3.13 -7.75 -1.48
N TYR A 176 2.17 -7.30 -0.67
CA TYR A 176 1.44 -8.17 0.24
C TYR A 176 0.13 -8.66 -0.41
N PRO A 177 -0.08 -9.99 -0.55
CA PRO A 177 -1.24 -10.55 -1.27
C PRO A 177 -2.60 -10.03 -0.78
N MET A 178 -2.75 -9.83 0.54
CA MET A 178 -3.99 -9.29 1.11
C MET A 178 -4.32 -7.89 0.63
N THR A 179 -3.31 -7.07 0.33
CA THR A 179 -3.52 -5.74 -0.24
C THR A 179 -3.94 -5.85 -1.70
N GLN A 180 -3.43 -6.83 -2.45
CA GLN A 180 -3.88 -7.07 -3.83
C GLN A 180 -5.33 -7.56 -3.89
N ILE A 181 -5.77 -8.31 -2.88
CA ILE A 181 -7.14 -8.86 -2.79
C ILE A 181 -8.13 -7.81 -2.28
N ASN A 182 -7.76 -7.08 -1.22
CA ASN A 182 -8.69 -6.18 -0.53
C ASN A 182 -8.51 -4.70 -0.88
N GLY A 183 -7.35 -4.32 -1.40
CA GLY A 183 -7.04 -2.94 -1.72
C GLY A 183 -6.69 -2.07 -0.53
N PHE A 184 -6.96 -0.77 -0.73
CA PHE A 184 -6.60 0.32 0.17
C PHE A 184 -7.82 1.14 0.55
N LYS A 185 -7.78 1.75 1.73
CA LYS A 185 -8.61 2.89 2.10
C LYS A 185 -7.71 4.03 2.56
N ALA A 186 -7.97 5.23 2.07
CA ALA A 186 -7.24 6.42 2.48
C ALA A 186 -8.09 7.24 3.46
N ILE A 187 -7.46 7.68 4.56
CA ILE A 187 -8.03 8.65 5.50
C ILE A 187 -7.27 9.95 5.30
N LEU A 188 -7.98 11.01 4.89
CA LEU A 188 -7.42 12.35 4.72
C LEU A 188 -7.87 13.22 5.89
N ASP A 189 -6.95 13.59 6.77
CA ASP A 189 -7.20 14.48 7.90
C ASP A 189 -6.82 15.92 7.53
N LEU A 190 -7.83 16.81 7.52
CA LEU A 190 -7.78 18.19 7.00
C LEU A 190 -8.19 19.23 8.08
N LYS A 191 -7.77 19.04 9.33
CA LYS A 191 -8.31 19.73 10.52
C LYS A 191 -8.19 21.26 10.51
N SER A 192 -7.05 21.85 10.12
CA SER A 192 -6.75 23.24 10.50
C SER A 192 -6.76 24.25 9.35
N ASN A 193 -6.50 23.85 8.10
CA ASN A 193 -6.63 24.77 6.95
C ASN A 193 -6.66 24.06 5.58
N PRO A 194 -7.82 23.60 5.09
CA PRO A 194 -7.92 22.91 3.80
C PRO A 194 -7.48 23.78 2.62
N LEU A 195 -7.63 25.11 2.71
CA LEU A 195 -7.30 26.04 1.63
C LEU A 195 -5.79 26.17 1.40
N ARG A 196 -4.95 25.99 2.45
CA ARG A 196 -3.47 26.07 2.35
C ARG A 196 -2.90 25.12 1.30
N HIS A 197 -3.52 23.95 1.15
CA HIS A 197 -3.02 22.87 0.29
C HIS A 197 -3.67 22.85 -1.10
N LEU A 198 -4.79 23.54 -1.32
CA LEU A 198 -5.51 23.56 -2.60
C LEU A 198 -4.65 24.04 -3.77
N LYS A 199 -3.70 24.96 -3.54
CA LYS A 199 -2.75 25.42 -4.58
C LYS A 199 -1.92 24.28 -5.19
N HIS A 200 -1.79 23.15 -4.47
CA HIS A 200 -1.09 21.97 -4.95
C HIS A 200 -2.01 20.97 -5.68
N CYS A 201 -3.33 21.17 -5.66
CA CYS A 201 -4.31 20.42 -6.45
C CYS A 201 -4.39 20.95 -7.89
N THR A 202 -3.24 21.09 -8.55
CA THR A 202 -3.20 21.52 -9.96
C THR A 202 -3.84 20.46 -10.86
N PRO A 203 -4.35 20.82 -12.06
CA PRO A 203 -4.93 19.84 -12.98
C PRO A 203 -3.99 18.67 -13.28
N ASN A 204 -2.68 18.92 -13.41
CA ASN A 204 -1.70 17.87 -13.61
C ASN A 204 -1.55 16.95 -12.38
N ASN A 205 -1.59 17.50 -11.17
CA ASN A 205 -1.49 16.68 -9.95
C ASN A 205 -2.74 15.82 -9.75
N ILE A 206 -3.93 16.37 -10.01
CA ILE A 206 -5.20 15.62 -9.98
C ILE A 206 -5.20 14.52 -11.05
N TYR A 207 -4.77 14.84 -12.28
CA TYR A 207 -4.60 13.87 -13.36
C TYR A 207 -3.69 12.72 -12.92
N LEU A 208 -2.55 13.03 -12.31
CA LEU A 208 -1.58 12.03 -11.86
C LEU A 208 -2.12 11.15 -10.73
N ILE A 209 -2.86 11.73 -9.77
CA ILE A 209 -3.52 10.96 -8.72
C ILE A 209 -4.56 10.01 -9.33
N TYR A 210 -5.42 10.53 -10.21
CA TYR A 210 -6.45 9.74 -10.88
C TYR A 210 -5.86 8.60 -11.72
N HIS A 211 -4.92 8.91 -12.61
CA HIS A 211 -4.29 7.88 -13.44
C HIS A 211 -3.40 6.94 -12.63
N GLY A 212 -2.72 7.43 -11.60
CA GLY A 212 -1.96 6.60 -10.66
C GLY A 212 -2.85 5.60 -9.92
N SER A 213 -4.03 6.03 -9.46
CA SER A 213 -5.00 5.13 -8.84
C SER A 213 -5.61 4.14 -9.85
N GLN A 214 -5.98 4.60 -11.05
CA GLN A 214 -6.56 3.71 -12.07
C GLN A 214 -5.57 2.65 -12.55
N VAL A 215 -4.28 2.97 -12.58
CA VAL A 215 -3.22 2.03 -12.97
C VAL A 215 -2.89 1.04 -11.85
N SER A 216 -2.97 1.44 -10.58
CA SER A 216 -2.74 0.53 -9.45
C SER A 216 -3.92 -0.42 -9.20
N GLY A 217 -5.13 -0.09 -9.67
CA GLY A 217 -6.33 -0.90 -9.50
C GLY A 217 -7.54 -0.03 -9.26
N GLU A 218 -8.74 -0.41 -9.71
CA GLU A 218 -9.97 0.31 -9.32
C GLU A 218 -10.16 0.23 -7.80
N PHE A 219 -9.55 1.15 -7.06
CA PHE A 219 -9.54 1.19 -5.60
C PHE A 219 -10.38 2.32 -5.02
N PHE A 220 -10.96 3.19 -5.87
CA PHE A 220 -11.69 4.39 -5.43
C PHE A 220 -13.10 4.53 -6.02
N SER A 221 -13.65 3.52 -6.69
CA SER A 221 -14.99 3.62 -7.31
C SER A 221 -16.17 3.39 -6.35
N HIS A 222 -15.93 3.18 -5.05
CA HIS A 222 -16.97 2.94 -4.04
C HIS A 222 -16.77 3.74 -2.75
N ILE A 223 -16.55 5.05 -2.88
CA ILE A 223 -16.87 6.04 -1.83
C ILE A 223 -17.84 7.05 -2.44
#